data_AF-A0A5K0Z365-F1
#
_entry.id   AF-A0A5K0Z365-F1
#
_cell.length_a   1.000
_cell.length_b   1.000
_cell.length_c   1.000
_cell.angle_alpha   90.00
_cell.angle_beta   90.00
_cell.angle_gamma   90.00
#
_symmetry.space_group_name_H-M   'P 1'
#
loop_
_entity.id
_entity.type
_entity.pdbx_description
1 polymer ?
#
loop_
_entity_poly.entity_id
_entity_poly.type
_entity_poly.pdbx_seq_one_letter_code
_entity_poly.pdbx_strand_id
1 'polypeptide(L)' 'TEQGIFRQILQGQLDFQSEPWPGISESAKDLIRNMLTRNPKKRFTARQVL' A
#
# COMPACT_ATOMS: atom_id res chain seq x y z
N THR A 1 10.93 -8.74 14.42
CA THR A 1 11.74 -7.72 15.13
C THR A 1 11.42 -6.35 14.57
N GLU A 2 11.40 -5.31 15.40
CA GLU A 2 11.10 -3.92 14.96
C GLU A 2 11.99 -3.45 13.80
N GLN A 3 13.25 -3.88 13.80
CA GLN A 3 14.19 -3.62 12.69
C GLN A 3 13.73 -4.20 11.35
N GLY A 4 13.06 -5.36 11.35
CA GLY A 4 12.50 -5.96 10.15
C GLY A 4 11.35 -5.14 9.57
N ILE A 5 10.47 -4.63 10.45
CA ILE A 5 9.35 -3.78 10.06
C ILE A 5 9.86 -2.46 9.47
N PHE A 6 10.85 -1.83 10.11
CA PHE A 6 11.42 -0.58 9.61
C PHE A 6 12.05 -0.74 8.21
N ARG A 7 12.75 -1.86 7.97
CA ARG A 7 13.30 -2.18 6.64
C ARG A 7 12.20 -2.36 5.59
N GLN A 8 11.11 -3.02 5.94
CA GLN A 8 9.97 -3.19 5.03
C GLN A 8 9.28 -1.86 4.70
N ILE A 9 9.11 -0.98 5.69
CA ILE A 9 8.60 0.38 5.47
C ILE A 9 9.52 1.17 4.54
N LEU A 10 10.84 1.07 4.74
CA LEU A 10 11.84 1.69 3.86
C LEU A 10 11.87 1.10 2.45
N GLN A 11 11.53 -0.18 2.27
CA GLN A 11 11.39 -0.82 0.96
C GLN A 11 10.09 -0.40 0.27
N GLY A 12 9.01 -0.16 1.02
CA GLY A 12 7.72 0.29 0.49
C GLY A 12 7.16 -0.62 -0.61
N GLN A 13 7.59 -1.89 -0.62
CA GLN A 13 7.05 -2.91 -1.50
C GLN A 13 5.82 -3.51 -0.83
N LEU A 14 4.69 -3.43 -1.52
CA LEU A 14 3.45 -4.05 -1.09
C LEU A 14 3.34 -5.39 -1.81
N ASP A 15 3.18 -6.45 -1.04
CA ASP A 15 2.88 -7.77 -1.58
C ASP A 15 1.37 -7.91 -1.74
N PHE A 16 0.92 -8.01 -2.99
CA PHE A 16 -0.47 -8.29 -3.38
C PHE A 16 -0.63 -9.66 -4.05
N GLN A 17 0.41 -10.50 -4.00
CA GLN A 17 0.45 -11.82 -4.63
C GLN A 17 0.24 -12.94 -3.62
N SER A 18 0.69 -12.77 -2.37
CA SER A 18 0.46 -13.75 -1.32
C SER A 18 -0.99 -13.70 -0.81
N GLU A 19 -1.52 -14.85 -0.38
CA GLU A 19 -2.83 -14.92 0.28
C GLU A 19 -2.90 -13.93 1.46
N PRO A 20 -4.02 -13.19 1.63
CA PRO A 20 -5.32 -13.34 0.96
C PRO A 20 -5.49 -12.48 -0.31
N TRP A 21 -4.45 -11.79 -0.76
CA TRP A 21 -4.57 -10.73 -1.77
C TRP A 21 -5.08 -11.20 -3.15
N PRO A 22 -4.76 -12.39 -3.68
CA PRO A 22 -5.32 -12.85 -4.94
C PRO A 22 -6.86 -12.83 -4.98
N GLY A 23 -7.55 -13.07 -3.86
CA GLY A 23 -9.00 -13.04 -3.75
C GLY A 23 -9.63 -11.65 -3.57
N ILE A 24 -8.83 -10.59 -3.37
CA ILE A 24 -9.30 -9.23 -3.19
C ILE A 24 -9.44 -8.51 -4.53
N SER A 25 -10.43 -7.62 -4.65
CA SER A 25 -10.66 -6.85 -5.88
C SER A 25 -9.46 -5.99 -6.28
N GLU A 26 -9.22 -5.88 -7.59
CA GLU A 26 -8.14 -5.02 -8.10
C GLU A 26 -8.35 -3.55 -7.74
N SER A 27 -9.61 -3.08 -7.70
CA SER A 27 -9.94 -1.71 -7.27
C SER A 27 -9.50 -1.41 -5.84
N ALA A 28 -9.64 -2.37 -4.92
CA ALA A 28 -9.17 -2.21 -3.54
C ALA A 28 -7.64 -2.19 -3.47
N LYS A 29 -6.96 -3.05 -4.24
CA LYS A 29 -5.49 -3.04 -4.35
C LYS A 29 -4.97 -1.72 -4.92
N ASP A 30 -5.62 -1.19 -5.95
CA ASP A 30 -5.29 0.10 -6.56
C ASP A 30 -5.47 1.26 -5.58
N LEU A 31 -6.55 1.25 -4.79
CA LEU A 31 -6.74 2.25 -3.75
C LEU A 31 -5.57 2.25 -2.75
N ILE A 32 -5.18 1.06 -2.26
CA ILE A 32 -4.08 0.91 -1.31
C ILE A 32 -2.75 1.36 -1.92
N ARG A 33 -2.48 1.03 -3.19
CA ARG A 33 -1.29 1.52 -3.92
C ARG A 33 -1.21 3.04 -3.93
N ASN A 34 -2.33 3.72 -4.18
CA ASN A 34 -2.40 5.18 -4.22
C ASN A 34 -2.33 5.82 -2.82
N MET A 35 -2.89 5.17 -1.80
CA MET A 35 -2.81 5.62 -0.40
C MET A 35 -1.41 5.47 0.21
N LEU A 36 -0.67 4.43 -0.19
CA LEU A 36 0.69 4.15 0.31
C LEU A 36 1.79 4.66 -0.63
N THR A 37 1.44 5.53 -1.58
CA THR A 37 2.42 6.16 -2.47
C THR A 37 3.46 6.95 -1.67
N ARG A 38 4.75 6.66 -1.90
CA ARG A 38 5.87 7.29 -1.17
C ARG A 38 5.89 8.80 -1.30
N ASN A 39 5.61 9.31 -2.50
CA ASN A 39 5.57 10.75 -2.73
C ASN A 39 4.26 11.32 -2.16
N PRO A 40 4.30 12.12 -1.09
CA PRO A 40 3.09 12.66 -0.47
C PRO A 40 2.30 13.58 -1.40
N LYS A 41 2.94 14.21 -2.40
CA LYS A 41 2.25 15.05 -3.40
C LYS A 41 1.44 14.24 -4.42
N LYS A 42 1.77 12.95 -4.60
CA LYS A 42 1.04 12.02 -5.48
C LYS A 42 0.12 11.07 -4.69
N ARG A 43 0.22 11.07 -3.36
CA ARG A 43 -0.59 10.25 -2.47
C ARG A 43 -2.00 10.78 -2.44
N PHE A 44 -2.98 9.89 -2.52
CA PHE A 44 -4.37 10.29 -2.34
C PHE A 44 -4.59 10.93 -0.98
N THR A 45 -5.25 12.06 -1.00
CA THR A 45 -5.75 12.71 0.21
C THR A 45 -6.97 11.95 0.72
N ALA A 46 -7.24 12.00 2.02
CA ALA A 46 -8.42 11.36 2.60
C ALA A 46 -9.71 11.77 1.87
N ARG A 47 -9.79 13.03 1.42
CA ARG A 47 -10.94 13.56 0.67
C ARG A 47 -11.14 12.94 -0.71
N GLN A 48 -10.10 12.37 -1.32
CA GLN A 48 -10.18 11.70 -2.63
C GLN A 48 -10.60 10.23 -2.53
N VAL A 49 -10.64 9.69 -1.31
CA VAL A 49 -10.93 8.27 -1.03
C VAL A 49 -12.32 8.07 -0.42
N LEU A 50 -13.00 9.16 -0.02
CA LEU A 50 -14.34 9.15 0.59
C LEU A 50 -15.47 8.93 -0.43
#